data_AF-A0A9E0F698-F1
#
_entry.id   AF-A0A9E0F698-F1
#
_cell.length_a   1.000
_cell.length_b   1.000
_cell.length_c   1.000
_cell.angle_alpha   90.00
_cell.angle_beta   90.00
_cell.angle_gamma   90.00
#
_symmetry.space_group_name_H-M   'P 1'
#
loop_
_entity.id
_entity.type
_entity.pdbx_description
1 polymer ?
#
loop_
_entity_poly.entity_id
_entity_poly.type
_entity_poly.pdbx_seq_one_letter_code
_entity_poly.pdbx_strand_id
1 'polypeptide(L)'
;MLSLPLLRDKPEFIVERLAVKHFDAKGVVDRILQLDEDRRKVQAELDQLLNQQNTIARQVGELYKTGKKAEGDDLKNKSAALKATSAELDRRLGELESALQDELVKLPNLPSEKVPKGRTPEDNEVVHQEGEIPVLPAGAKPHWELAAQYDIIDFELGVKLTGAGFPVYKGKGARMQRALINYFLDKATEAGYKEMQPPILVNKDSG
;
A
#
# COMPACT_ATOMS: atom_id res chain seq x y z
N MET A 1 -4.76 -1.36 -1.21
CA MET A 1 -5.54 -1.33 0.04
C MET A 1 -6.93 -1.89 -0.23
N LEU A 2 -7.64 -2.36 0.80
CA LEU A 2 -9.03 -2.78 0.67
C LEU A 2 -9.92 -1.54 0.45
N SER A 3 -11.02 -1.72 -0.30
CA SER A 3 -11.91 -0.62 -0.62
C SER A 3 -12.86 -0.31 0.55
N LEU A 4 -13.13 0.97 0.80
CA LEU A 4 -14.08 1.41 1.83
C LEU A 4 -15.49 0.83 1.65
N PRO A 5 -16.05 0.70 0.43
CA PRO A 5 -17.33 0.01 0.25
C PRO A 5 -17.31 -1.43 0.78
N LEU A 6 -16.26 -2.21 0.46
CA LEU A 6 -16.16 -3.59 0.94
C LEU A 6 -16.08 -3.66 2.48
N LEU A 7 -15.33 -2.73 3.10
CA LEU A 7 -15.21 -2.64 4.55
C LEU A 7 -16.55 -2.33 5.23
N ARG A 8 -17.38 -1.49 4.62
CA ARG A 8 -18.72 -1.16 5.15
C ARG A 8 -19.72 -2.29 4.93
N ASP A 9 -19.70 -2.91 3.75
CA ASP A 9 -20.71 -3.88 3.35
C ASP A 9 -20.46 -5.25 4.00
N LYS A 10 -19.19 -5.60 4.26
CA LYS A 10 -18.79 -6.93 4.73
C LYS A 10 -17.63 -6.90 5.74
N PRO A 11 -17.73 -6.19 6.87
CA PRO A 11 -16.64 -6.09 7.84
C PRO A 11 -16.29 -7.44 8.48
N GLU A 12 -17.28 -8.26 8.82
CA GLU A 12 -17.07 -9.57 9.45
C GLU A 12 -16.33 -10.53 8.53
N PHE A 13 -16.66 -10.52 7.24
CA PHE A 13 -15.96 -11.31 6.22
C PHE A 13 -14.49 -10.94 6.13
N ILE A 14 -14.16 -9.64 6.17
CA ILE A 14 -12.77 -9.18 6.15
C ILE A 14 -12.03 -9.69 7.38
N VAL A 15 -12.63 -9.57 8.57
CA VAL A 15 -12.04 -10.04 9.82
C VAL A 15 -11.79 -11.55 9.77
N GLU A 16 -12.78 -12.34 9.32
CA GLU A 16 -12.64 -13.79 9.19
C GLU A 16 -11.55 -14.18 8.19
N ARG A 17 -11.51 -13.54 7.02
CA ARG A 17 -10.51 -13.84 5.99
C ARG A 17 -9.11 -13.45 6.42
N LEU A 18 -8.95 -12.34 7.14
CA LEU A 18 -7.63 -11.94 7.65
C LEU A 18 -7.16 -12.80 8.82
N ALA A 19 -8.08 -13.39 9.59
CA ALA A 19 -7.74 -14.36 10.62
C ALA A 19 -7.04 -15.61 10.06
N VAL A 20 -7.25 -15.96 8.78
CA VAL A 20 -6.49 -17.03 8.08
C VAL A 20 -4.98 -16.73 8.05
N LYS A 21 -4.60 -15.45 8.02
CA LYS A 21 -3.21 -14.98 8.09
C LYS A 21 -2.73 -14.76 9.54
N HIS A 22 -3.51 -15.18 10.54
CA HIS A 22 -3.28 -14.89 11.97
C HIS A 22 -3.21 -13.39 12.27
N PHE A 23 -3.90 -12.57 11.47
CA PHE A 23 -3.98 -11.13 11.67
C PHE A 23 -5.31 -10.76 12.34
N ASP A 24 -5.25 -10.21 13.54
CA ASP A 24 -6.43 -9.68 14.24
C ASP A 24 -6.83 -8.33 13.63
N ALA A 25 -7.75 -8.38 12.66
CA ALA A 25 -8.18 -7.20 11.94
C ALA A 25 -9.28 -6.40 12.65
N LYS A 26 -9.92 -6.95 13.69
CA LYS A 26 -11.18 -6.39 14.20
C LYS A 26 -11.03 -4.93 14.64
N GLY A 27 -10.03 -4.65 15.50
CA GLY A 27 -9.80 -3.30 15.99
C GLY A 27 -9.42 -2.30 14.90
N VAL A 28 -8.70 -2.75 13.86
CA VAL A 28 -8.32 -1.90 12.72
C VAL A 28 -9.54 -1.59 11.85
N VAL A 29 -10.37 -2.60 11.56
CA VAL A 29 -11.62 -2.44 10.79
C VAL A 29 -12.59 -1.51 11.50
N ASP A 30 -12.82 -1.72 12.80
CA ASP A 30 -13.71 -0.87 13.61
C ASP A 30 -13.26 0.60 13.58
N ARG A 31 -11.95 0.84 13.70
CA ARG A 31 -11.38 2.19 13.63
C ARG A 31 -11.52 2.82 12.25
N ILE A 32 -11.32 2.06 11.18
CA ILE A 32 -11.50 2.54 9.81
C ILE A 32 -12.96 2.95 9.56
N LEU A 33 -13.92 2.15 10.03
CA LEU A 33 -15.34 2.45 9.88
C LEU A 33 -15.73 3.72 10.65
N GLN A 34 -15.21 3.90 11.86
CA GLN A 34 -15.41 5.12 12.65
C GLN A 34 -14.86 6.35 11.93
N LEU A 35 -13.61 6.27 11.44
CA LEU A 35 -12.98 7.37 10.69
C LEU A 35 -13.73 7.69 9.38
N ASP A 36 -14.21 6.68 8.66
CA ASP A 36 -15.04 6.88 7.46
C ASP A 36 -16.37 7.57 7.79
N GLU A 37 -17.03 7.18 8.89
CA GLU A 37 -18.27 7.80 9.34
C GLU A 37 -18.06 9.26 9.72
N ASP A 38 -17.04 9.55 10.54
CA ASP A 38 -16.72 10.92 10.96
C ASP A 38 -16.34 11.80 9.78
N ARG A 39 -15.53 11.27 8.84
CA ARG A 39 -15.18 11.97 7.60
C ARG A 39 -16.42 12.33 6.81
N ARG A 40 -17.35 11.38 6.62
CA ARG A 40 -18.59 11.62 5.87
C ARG A 40 -19.50 12.65 6.54
N LYS A 41 -19.58 12.65 7.87
CA LYS A 41 -20.32 13.66 8.64
C LYS A 41 -19.72 15.06 8.42
N VAL A 42 -18.41 15.20 8.63
CA VAL A 42 -17.69 16.48 8.45
C VAL A 42 -17.79 16.96 7.01
N GLN A 43 -17.66 16.08 6.02
CA GLN A 43 -17.86 16.41 4.61
C GLN A 43 -19.27 16.96 4.35
N ALA A 44 -20.30 16.28 4.85
CA ALA A 44 -21.68 16.71 4.65
C ALA A 44 -21.97 18.08 5.32
N GLU A 45 -21.43 18.31 6.51
CA GLU A 45 -21.51 19.61 7.20
C GLU A 45 -20.79 20.71 6.42
N LEU A 46 -19.59 20.42 5.92
CA LEU A 46 -18.82 21.34 5.08
C LEU A 46 -19.57 21.70 3.79
N ASP A 47 -20.12 20.71 3.08
CA ASP A 47 -20.88 20.90 1.84
C ASP A 47 -22.12 21.77 2.07
N GLN A 48 -22.84 21.55 3.19
CA GLN A 48 -23.98 22.38 3.58
C GLN A 48 -23.55 23.83 3.83
N LEU A 49 -22.45 24.03 4.55
CA LEU A 49 -21.95 25.35 4.88
C LEU A 49 -21.47 26.13 3.64
N LEU A 50 -20.78 25.44 2.72
CA LEU A 50 -20.35 26.01 1.44
C LEU A 50 -21.55 26.40 0.57
N ASN A 51 -22.60 25.57 0.54
CA ASN A 51 -23.84 25.92 -0.15
C ASN A 51 -24.55 27.14 0.46
N GLN A 52 -24.58 27.24 1.80
CA GLN A 52 -25.10 28.42 2.49
C GLN A 52 -24.29 29.68 2.18
N GLN A 53 -22.96 29.59 2.19
CA GLN A 53 -22.08 30.71 1.83
C GLN A 53 -22.33 31.19 0.39
N ASN A 54 -22.45 30.27 -0.57
CA ASN A 54 -22.75 30.60 -1.96
C ASN A 54 -24.12 31.27 -2.13
N THR A 55 -25.12 30.81 -1.36
CA THR A 55 -26.46 31.41 -1.35
C THR A 55 -26.42 32.83 -0.80
N ILE A 56 -25.73 33.06 0.33
CA ILE A 56 -25.57 34.39 0.92
C ILE A 56 -24.80 35.31 -0.04
N ALA A 57 -23.74 34.82 -0.69
CA ALA A 57 -22.98 35.62 -1.65
C ALA A 57 -23.84 36.12 -2.82
N ARG A 58 -24.78 35.30 -3.33
CA ARG A 58 -25.75 35.71 -4.35
C ARG A 58 -26.71 36.79 -3.81
N GLN A 59 -27.30 36.57 -2.63
CA GLN A 59 -28.22 37.52 -1.99
C GLN A 59 -27.56 38.88 -1.72
N VAL A 60 -26.32 38.87 -1.24
CA VAL A 60 -25.52 40.07 -1.03
C VAL A 60 -25.34 40.83 -2.35
N GLY A 61 -24.97 40.13 -3.44
CA GLY A 61 -24.86 40.74 -4.76
C GLY A 61 -26.16 41.36 -5.28
N GLU A 62 -27.31 40.73 -5.02
CA GLU A 62 -28.64 41.26 -5.35
C GLU A 62 -29.01 42.49 -4.52
N LEU A 63 -28.75 42.47 -3.21
CA LEU A 63 -29.03 43.60 -2.32
C LEU A 63 -28.19 44.84 -2.66
N TYR A 64 -26.91 44.67 -3.01
CA TYR A 64 -26.09 45.77 -3.50
C TYR A 64 -26.61 46.33 -4.82
N LYS A 65 -27.09 45.49 -5.75
CA LYS A 65 -27.71 45.94 -7.02
C LYS A 65 -29.01 46.72 -6.81
N THR A 66 -29.81 46.35 -5.82
CA THR A 66 -31.07 47.00 -5.49
C THR A 66 -30.92 48.21 -4.55
N GLY A 67 -29.69 48.60 -4.21
CA GLY A 67 -29.38 49.79 -3.40
C GLY A 67 -29.52 49.59 -1.88
N LYS A 68 -29.83 48.38 -1.42
CA LYS A 68 -30.03 48.03 0.00
C LYS A 68 -28.71 47.70 0.71
N LYS A 69 -27.79 48.67 0.78
CA LYS A 69 -26.43 48.46 1.32
C LYS A 69 -26.40 47.91 2.75
N ALA A 70 -27.21 48.45 3.66
CA ALA A 70 -27.20 48.05 5.07
C ALA A 70 -27.59 46.57 5.27
N GLU A 71 -28.60 46.08 4.55
CA GLU A 71 -29.00 44.67 4.56
C GLU A 71 -27.92 43.76 3.94
N GLY A 72 -27.24 44.25 2.88
CA GLY A 72 -26.12 43.56 2.26
C GLY A 72 -24.89 43.43 3.16
N ASP A 73 -24.56 44.49 3.92
CA ASP A 73 -23.43 44.49 4.87
C ASP A 73 -23.68 43.55 6.06
N ASP A 74 -24.93 43.44 6.56
CA ASP A 74 -25.29 42.48 7.63
C ASP A 74 -25.12 41.02 7.16
N LEU A 75 -25.61 40.69 5.96
CA LEU A 75 -25.44 39.35 5.37
C LEU A 75 -23.98 39.03 5.06
N LYS A 76 -23.20 40.03 4.63
CA LYS A 76 -21.77 39.88 4.41
C LYS A 76 -21.02 39.55 5.71
N ASN A 77 -21.40 40.17 6.82
CA ASN A 77 -20.81 39.87 8.13
C ASN A 77 -21.18 38.45 8.60
N LYS A 78 -22.42 38.01 8.38
CA LYS A 78 -22.83 36.61 8.63
C LYS A 78 -22.04 35.61 7.78
N SER A 79 -21.77 35.95 6.51
CA SER A 79 -20.93 35.13 5.62
C SER A 79 -19.49 34.99 6.14
N ALA A 80 -18.93 36.01 6.80
CA ALA A 80 -17.58 35.94 7.36
C ALA A 80 -17.45 34.93 8.50
N ALA A 81 -18.47 34.81 9.36
CA ALA A 81 -18.50 33.79 10.42
C ALA A 81 -18.54 32.37 9.84
N LEU A 82 -19.37 32.16 8.81
CA LEU A 82 -19.44 30.87 8.11
C LEU A 82 -18.09 30.51 7.45
N LYS A 83 -17.36 31.48 6.90
CA LYS A 83 -16.03 31.21 6.31
C LYS A 83 -15.03 30.66 7.31
N ALA A 84 -15.04 31.17 8.54
CA ALA A 84 -14.18 30.66 9.60
C ALA A 84 -14.54 29.21 9.96
N THR A 85 -15.83 28.90 10.08
CA THR A 85 -16.31 27.53 10.35
C THR A 85 -15.99 26.56 9.22
N SER A 86 -16.14 26.95 7.94
CA SER A 86 -15.78 26.07 6.82
C SER A 86 -14.29 25.76 6.80
N ALA A 87 -13.42 26.74 7.11
CA ALA A 87 -11.98 26.53 7.11
C ALA A 87 -11.56 25.51 8.18
N GLU A 88 -12.22 25.53 9.34
CA GLU A 88 -11.97 24.55 10.40
C GLU A 88 -12.49 23.15 10.04
N LEU A 89 -13.68 23.05 9.42
CA LEU A 89 -14.20 21.78 8.93
C LEU A 89 -13.34 21.18 7.82
N ASP A 90 -12.82 22.01 6.91
CA ASP A 90 -11.90 21.60 5.84
C ASP A 90 -10.57 21.05 6.41
N ARG A 91 -9.99 21.74 7.40
CA ARG A 91 -8.80 21.24 8.12
C ARG A 91 -9.08 19.89 8.78
N ARG A 92 -10.20 19.78 9.51
CA ARG A 92 -10.60 18.54 10.18
C ARG A 92 -10.86 17.41 9.19
N LEU A 93 -11.43 17.71 8.03
CA LEU A 93 -11.63 16.75 6.96
C LEU A 93 -10.29 16.18 6.49
N GLY A 94 -9.30 17.04 6.21
CA GLY A 94 -7.96 16.60 5.82
C GLY A 94 -7.26 15.74 6.88
N GLU A 95 -7.42 16.07 8.16
CA GLU A 95 -6.92 15.25 9.28
C GLU A 95 -7.57 13.86 9.32
N LEU A 96 -8.89 13.79 9.14
CA LEU A 96 -9.63 12.54 9.09
C LEU A 96 -9.26 11.70 7.86
N GLU A 97 -9.03 12.32 6.71
CA GLU A 97 -8.58 11.64 5.50
C GLU A 97 -7.18 11.04 5.66
N SER A 98 -6.25 11.79 6.24
CA SER A 98 -4.91 11.28 6.54
C SER A 98 -4.96 10.13 7.54
N ALA A 99 -5.71 10.28 8.64
CA ALA A 99 -5.85 9.24 9.64
C ALA A 99 -6.51 7.97 9.08
N LEU A 100 -7.52 8.13 8.21
CA LEU A 100 -8.17 7.03 7.53
C LEU A 100 -7.20 6.28 6.61
N GLN A 101 -6.40 7.01 5.84
CA GLN A 101 -5.39 6.45 4.96
C GLN A 101 -4.32 5.68 5.75
N ASP A 102 -3.86 6.24 6.87
CA ASP A 102 -2.87 5.61 7.76
C ASP A 102 -3.38 4.30 8.38
N GLU A 103 -4.68 4.16 8.64
CA GLU A 103 -5.27 2.90 9.08
C GLU A 103 -5.49 1.91 7.92
N LEU A 104 -5.93 2.39 6.76
CA LEU A 104 -6.16 1.55 5.58
C LEU A 104 -4.90 0.83 5.11
N VAL A 105 -3.73 1.48 5.16
CA VAL A 105 -2.46 0.87 4.75
C VAL A 105 -1.98 -0.23 5.70
N LYS A 106 -2.51 -0.31 6.93
CA LYS A 106 -2.17 -1.38 7.89
C LYS A 106 -2.88 -2.68 7.57
N LEU A 107 -3.99 -2.65 6.83
CA LEU A 107 -4.72 -3.85 6.46
C LEU A 107 -3.99 -4.61 5.33
N PRO A 108 -3.60 -5.88 5.53
CA PRO A 108 -3.07 -6.70 4.46
C PRO A 108 -4.17 -7.01 3.43
N ASN A 109 -3.75 -7.43 2.23
CA ASN A 109 -4.71 -7.90 1.24
C ASN A 109 -5.43 -9.18 1.73
N LEU A 110 -6.69 -9.36 1.34
CA LEU A 110 -7.46 -10.56 1.68
C LEU A 110 -6.84 -11.79 1.01
N PRO A 111 -6.59 -12.88 1.76
CA PRO A 111 -6.21 -14.14 1.12
C PRO A 111 -7.38 -14.66 0.28
N SER A 112 -7.08 -15.10 -0.95
CA SER A 112 -8.02 -15.82 -1.80
C SER A 112 -8.65 -17.01 -1.05
N GLU A 113 -9.90 -17.33 -1.34
CA GLU A 113 -10.63 -18.46 -0.73
C GLU A 113 -9.93 -19.80 -0.92
N LYS A 114 -9.12 -19.93 -1.97
CA LYS A 114 -8.30 -21.12 -2.26
C LYS A 114 -7.08 -21.27 -1.35
N VAL A 115 -6.70 -20.23 -0.60
CA VAL A 115 -5.52 -20.28 0.27
C VAL A 115 -5.86 -21.13 1.51
N PRO A 116 -5.13 -22.24 1.74
CA PRO A 116 -5.36 -23.08 2.91
C PRO A 116 -5.02 -22.33 4.20
N LYS A 117 -5.64 -22.74 5.30
CA LYS A 117 -5.27 -22.25 6.64
C LYS A 117 -3.94 -22.89 7.02
N GLY A 118 -2.97 -22.08 7.44
CA GLY A 118 -1.66 -22.54 7.88
C GLY A 118 -0.98 -21.49 8.73
N ARG A 119 -0.04 -21.90 9.57
CA ARG A 119 0.77 -21.03 10.43
C ARG A 119 2.27 -21.20 10.13
N THR A 120 2.70 -22.40 9.79
CA THR A 120 4.11 -22.70 9.56
C THR A 120 4.34 -23.19 8.13
N PRO A 121 5.60 -23.19 7.64
CA PRO A 121 5.91 -23.69 6.31
C PRO A 121 5.48 -25.14 6.05
N GLU A 122 5.36 -25.94 7.11
CA GLU A 122 4.92 -27.34 7.06
C GLU A 122 3.44 -27.49 6.70
N ASP A 123 2.63 -26.44 6.88
CA ASP A 123 1.21 -26.41 6.49
C ASP A 123 1.01 -26.12 4.99
N ASN A 124 2.09 -25.86 4.24
CA ASN A 124 2.02 -25.59 2.81
C ASN A 124 1.68 -26.86 2.02
N GLU A 125 0.73 -26.75 1.10
CA GLU A 125 0.32 -27.85 0.22
C GLU A 125 1.23 -27.96 -1.01
N VAL A 126 1.69 -29.18 -1.31
CA VAL A 126 2.41 -29.48 -2.56
C VAL A 126 1.40 -29.62 -3.69
N VAL A 127 1.29 -28.60 -4.54
CA VAL A 127 0.34 -28.59 -5.67
C VAL A 127 0.90 -29.27 -6.93
N HIS A 128 2.22 -29.31 -7.07
CA HIS A 128 2.90 -29.88 -8.22
C HIS A 128 4.36 -30.21 -7.87
N GLN A 129 4.87 -31.32 -8.41
CA GLN A 129 6.27 -31.69 -8.35
C GLN A 129 6.69 -32.25 -9.70
N GLU A 130 7.83 -31.78 -10.21
CA GLU A 130 8.40 -32.21 -11.49
C GLU A 130 9.84 -32.67 -11.30
N GLY A 131 10.20 -33.75 -12.00
CA GLY A 131 11.53 -34.35 -11.94
C GLY A 131 11.76 -35.25 -10.72
N GLU A 132 12.92 -35.91 -10.71
CA GLU A 132 13.37 -36.77 -9.62
C GLU A 132 14.33 -35.99 -8.71
N ILE A 133 14.17 -36.15 -7.39
CA ILE A 133 15.11 -35.55 -6.42
C ILE A 133 16.44 -36.32 -6.50
N PRO A 134 17.58 -35.66 -6.81
CA PRO A 134 18.86 -36.34 -6.93
C PRO A 134 19.28 -37.00 -5.61
N VAL A 135 19.73 -38.25 -5.68
CA VAL A 135 20.40 -38.90 -4.55
C VAL A 135 21.83 -38.39 -4.48
N LEU A 136 22.13 -37.59 -3.46
CA LEU A 136 23.46 -37.04 -3.26
C LEU A 136 24.42 -38.11 -2.69
N PRO A 137 25.69 -38.14 -3.13
CA PRO A 137 26.69 -39.05 -2.57
C PRO A 137 27.02 -38.68 -1.12
N ALA A 138 27.55 -39.65 -0.36
CA ALA A 138 28.07 -39.39 0.97
C ALA A 138 29.18 -38.33 0.91
N GLY A 139 29.10 -37.32 1.79
CA GLY A 139 30.04 -36.19 1.80
C GLY A 139 29.76 -35.12 0.75
N ALA A 140 28.57 -35.11 0.13
CA ALA A 140 28.13 -33.99 -0.70
C ALA A 140 28.22 -32.67 0.08
N LYS A 141 28.80 -31.65 -0.56
CA LYS A 141 29.05 -30.36 0.06
C LYS A 141 27.90 -29.40 -0.21
N PRO A 142 27.57 -28.53 0.75
CA PRO A 142 26.64 -27.45 0.50
C PRO A 142 27.22 -26.44 -0.49
N HIS A 143 26.34 -25.64 -1.11
CA HIS A 143 26.74 -24.74 -2.19
C HIS A 143 27.79 -23.69 -1.79
N TRP A 144 27.79 -23.22 -0.54
CA TRP A 144 28.75 -22.22 -0.07
C TRP A 144 30.18 -22.77 0.03
N GLU A 145 30.35 -24.03 0.44
CA GLU A 145 31.65 -24.70 0.46
C GLU A 145 32.17 -24.95 -0.96
N LEU A 146 31.29 -25.39 -1.87
CA LEU A 146 31.63 -25.56 -3.28
C LEU A 146 32.04 -24.21 -3.91
N ALA A 147 31.31 -23.14 -3.59
CA ALA A 147 31.58 -21.83 -4.14
C ALA A 147 32.94 -21.28 -3.70
N ALA A 148 33.34 -21.52 -2.44
CA ALA A 148 34.67 -21.22 -1.93
C ALA A 148 35.74 -22.14 -2.56
N GLN A 149 35.49 -23.46 -2.63
CA GLN A 149 36.41 -24.44 -3.21
C GLN A 149 36.76 -24.12 -4.66
N TYR A 150 35.79 -23.67 -5.45
CA TYR A 150 35.99 -23.31 -6.86
C TYR A 150 36.35 -21.83 -7.09
N ASP A 151 36.49 -21.06 -6.02
CA ASP A 151 36.79 -19.62 -6.06
C ASP A 151 35.82 -18.80 -6.92
N ILE A 152 34.53 -19.16 -6.90
CA ILE A 152 33.49 -18.53 -7.72
C ILE A 152 32.59 -17.56 -6.96
N ILE A 153 32.55 -17.65 -5.63
CA ILE A 153 31.86 -16.70 -4.75
C ILE A 153 32.73 -16.45 -3.52
N ASP A 154 32.92 -15.18 -3.17
CA ASP A 154 33.68 -14.71 -2.03
C ASP A 154 32.75 -14.02 -1.03
N PHE A 155 32.39 -14.75 0.03
CA PHE A 155 31.50 -14.25 1.07
C PHE A 155 32.23 -13.33 2.05
N GLU A 156 33.49 -13.62 2.37
CA GLU A 156 34.28 -12.79 3.30
C GLU A 156 34.56 -11.41 2.73
N LEU A 157 34.92 -11.33 1.46
CA LEU A 157 35.13 -10.04 0.78
C LEU A 157 33.85 -9.23 0.77
N GLY A 158 32.71 -9.84 0.48
CA GLY A 158 31.45 -9.12 0.45
C GLY A 158 30.97 -8.63 1.83
N VAL A 159 31.27 -9.38 2.91
CA VAL A 159 31.10 -8.88 4.29
C VAL A 159 31.97 -7.65 4.55
N LYS A 160 33.23 -7.64 4.09
CA LYS A 160 34.12 -6.47 4.24
C LYS A 160 33.65 -5.25 3.44
N LEU A 161 33.04 -5.46 2.27
CA LEU A 161 32.58 -4.38 1.39
C LEU A 161 31.24 -3.78 1.82
N THR A 162 30.32 -4.59 2.37
CA THR A 162 28.94 -4.15 2.61
C THR A 162 28.37 -4.65 3.94
N GLY A 163 28.60 -5.91 4.29
CA GLY A 163 28.10 -6.52 5.54
C GLY A 163 27.59 -7.95 5.33
N ALA A 164 26.97 -8.52 6.37
CA ALA A 164 26.38 -9.86 6.29
C ALA A 164 25.33 -9.94 5.17
N GLY A 165 25.35 -11.04 4.40
CA GLY A 165 24.39 -11.29 3.31
C GLY A 165 24.78 -10.77 1.92
N PHE A 166 25.98 -10.19 1.77
CA PHE A 166 26.46 -9.68 0.48
C PHE A 166 27.60 -10.55 -0.06
N PRO A 167 27.38 -11.40 -1.08
CA PRO A 167 28.44 -12.18 -1.72
C PRO A 167 29.11 -11.43 -2.89
N VAL A 168 30.41 -11.66 -3.12
CA VAL A 168 31.11 -11.22 -4.34
C VAL A 168 31.27 -12.39 -5.31
N TYR A 169 30.63 -12.32 -6.47
CA TYR A 169 30.77 -13.34 -7.51
C TYR A 169 32.07 -13.13 -8.31
N LYS A 170 32.82 -14.21 -8.57
CA LYS A 170 34.13 -14.17 -9.23
C LYS A 170 34.17 -15.08 -10.46
N GLY A 171 34.94 -14.68 -11.48
CA GLY A 171 35.25 -15.50 -12.66
C GLY A 171 34.03 -16.23 -13.26
N LYS A 172 34.04 -17.57 -13.17
CA LYS A 172 32.94 -18.41 -13.67
C LYS A 172 31.61 -18.18 -12.93
N GLY A 173 31.64 -17.88 -11.63
CA GLY A 173 30.43 -17.56 -10.85
C GLY A 173 29.75 -16.29 -11.34
N ALA A 174 30.53 -15.22 -11.57
CA ALA A 174 30.02 -13.98 -12.15
C ALA A 174 29.44 -14.19 -13.56
N ARG A 175 30.12 -14.98 -14.39
CA ARG A 175 29.63 -15.34 -15.73
C ARG A 175 28.32 -16.13 -15.66
N MET A 176 28.21 -17.08 -14.74
CA MET A 176 27.01 -17.90 -14.55
C MET A 176 25.81 -17.04 -14.12
N GLN A 177 26.00 -16.13 -13.17
CA GLN A 177 24.95 -15.24 -12.69
C GLN A 177 24.38 -14.38 -13.84
N ARG A 178 25.26 -13.77 -14.66
CA ARG A 178 24.82 -13.02 -15.84
C ARG A 178 24.15 -13.90 -16.90
N ALA A 179 24.65 -15.11 -17.12
CA ALA A 179 24.06 -16.04 -18.07
C ALA A 179 22.64 -16.47 -17.66
N LEU A 180 22.40 -16.69 -16.37
CA LEU A 180 21.07 -17.00 -15.84
C LEU A 180 20.11 -15.82 -16.02
N ILE A 181 20.54 -14.59 -15.74
CA ILE A 181 19.73 -13.39 -16.00
C ILE A 181 19.29 -13.35 -17.46
N ASN A 182 20.25 -13.42 -18.39
CA ASN A 182 19.95 -13.34 -19.82
C ASN A 182 19.02 -14.48 -20.27
N TYR A 183 19.28 -15.71 -19.82
CA TYR A 183 18.43 -16.85 -20.13
C TYR A 183 16.96 -16.61 -19.73
N PHE A 184 16.72 -16.12 -18.52
CA PHE A 184 15.35 -15.85 -18.06
C PHE A 184 14.70 -14.66 -18.78
N LEU A 185 15.46 -13.61 -19.13
CA LEU A 185 14.96 -12.49 -19.93
C LEU A 185 14.55 -12.94 -21.34
N ASP A 186 15.39 -13.74 -22.00
CA ASP A 186 15.09 -14.29 -23.32
C ASP A 186 13.83 -15.17 -23.27
N LYS A 187 13.74 -16.08 -22.29
CA LYS A 187 12.58 -16.97 -22.11
C LYS A 187 11.29 -16.22 -21.79
N ALA A 188 11.36 -15.17 -20.98
CA ALA A 188 10.20 -14.32 -20.71
C ALA A 188 9.77 -13.56 -21.98
N THR A 189 10.71 -13.02 -22.75
CA THR A 189 10.42 -12.34 -24.01
C THR A 189 9.78 -13.27 -25.03
N GLU A 190 10.31 -14.49 -25.18
CA GLU A 190 9.71 -15.56 -26.02
C GLU A 190 8.27 -15.89 -25.58
N ALA A 191 7.98 -15.87 -24.28
CA ALA A 191 6.65 -16.08 -23.72
C ALA A 191 5.71 -14.86 -23.87
N GLY A 192 6.17 -13.76 -24.49
CA GLY A 192 5.36 -12.58 -24.79
C GLY A 192 5.41 -11.48 -23.71
N TYR A 193 6.30 -11.58 -22.72
CA TYR A 193 6.51 -10.51 -21.76
C TYR A 193 7.28 -9.35 -22.41
N LYS A 194 6.90 -8.12 -22.08
CA LYS A 194 7.66 -6.92 -22.47
C LYS A 194 8.75 -6.66 -21.44
N GLU A 195 10.01 -6.75 -21.85
CA GLU A 195 11.15 -6.42 -20.99
C GLU A 195 11.16 -4.93 -20.62
N MET A 196 11.43 -4.63 -19.35
CA MET A 196 11.48 -3.29 -18.78
C MET A 196 12.65 -3.18 -17.79
N GLN A 197 13.42 -2.08 -17.86
CA GLN A 197 14.50 -1.77 -16.92
C GLN A 197 14.12 -0.54 -16.07
N PRO A 198 13.48 -0.70 -14.91
CA PRO A 198 13.14 0.42 -14.04
C PRO A 198 14.35 0.91 -13.22
N PRO A 199 14.29 2.14 -12.66
CA PRO A 199 15.22 2.58 -11.62
C PRO A 199 15.20 1.64 -10.40
N ILE A 200 16.37 1.36 -9.82
CA ILE A 200 16.50 0.49 -8.63
C ILE A 200 16.20 1.28 -7.34
N LEU A 201 16.53 2.56 -7.32
CA LEU A 201 16.16 3.48 -6.24
C LEU A 201 14.84 4.16 -6.61
N VAL A 202 13.84 3.97 -5.76
CA VAL A 202 12.49 4.51 -5.93
C VAL A 202 12.13 5.46 -4.79
N ASN A 203 11.28 6.44 -5.06
CA ASN A 203 10.77 7.35 -4.02
C ASN A 203 9.71 6.64 -3.15
N LYS A 204 9.39 7.24 -2.00
CA LYS A 204 8.37 6.71 -1.07
C LYS A 204 7.00 6.53 -1.73
N ASP A 205 6.64 7.42 -2.64
CA ASP A 205 5.30 7.48 -3.25
C ASP A 205 5.07 6.38 -4.31
N SER A 206 6.14 5.68 -4.72
CA SER A 206 6.07 4.60 -5.70
C SER A 206 5.78 3.22 -5.09
N GLY A 207 5.79 3.11 -3.75
CA GLY A 207 5.68 1.85 -2.99
C GLY A 207 4.32 1.61 -2.33
#